data_AF-A0A370IBZ7-F1
#
_entry.id   AF-A0A370IBZ7-F1
#
_cell.length_a   1.000
_cell.length_b   1.000
_cell.length_c   1.000
_cell.angle_alpha   90.00
_cell.angle_beta   90.00
_cell.angle_gamma   90.00
#
_symmetry.space_group_name_H-M   'P 1'
#
loop_
_entity.id
_entity.type
_entity.pdbx_description
1 polymer ?
#
loop_
_entity_poly.entity_id
_entity_poly.type
_entity_poly.pdbx_seq_one_letter_code
_entity_poly.pdbx_strand_id
1 'polypeptide(L)'
;MSFLAQSALPLIWIVIAVVGALIRTRHSPSRQAALETWQRWWAVAALGCGSLWMTIAFLTIPTKMAEAIGFDTSAFQFEIAFANLGLAVMGFRAASSSATARERITVGLGAGMFLWGALVGHVFQWFAHGDHQPGNTGGVLVCDLLFPAVMIVLARRAQRLATTEQPVSAARA
;
A
#
# COMPACT_ATOMS: atom_id res chain seq x y z
N MET A 1 13.03 15.36 -18.13
CA MET A 1 11.92 14.37 -18.11
C MET A 1 10.62 15.12 -17.93
N SER A 2 9.50 14.62 -18.48
CA SER A 2 8.18 15.22 -18.23
C SER A 2 7.75 15.02 -16.77
N PHE A 3 6.87 15.89 -16.26
CA PHE A 3 6.28 15.77 -14.93
C PHE A 3 5.71 14.35 -14.69
N LEU A 4 4.94 13.84 -15.65
CA LEU A 4 4.37 12.50 -15.60
C LEU A 4 5.43 11.41 -15.37
N ALA A 5 6.55 11.48 -16.08
CA ALA A 5 7.62 10.50 -15.94
C ALA A 5 8.32 10.58 -14.56
N GLN A 6 8.45 11.78 -14.00
CA GLN A 6 9.02 11.98 -12.66
C GLN A 6 8.07 11.53 -11.55
N SER A 7 6.76 11.69 -11.76
CA SER A 7 5.72 11.31 -10.79
C SER A 7 5.28 9.84 -10.82
N ALA A 8 5.55 9.12 -11.91
CA ALA A 8 4.94 7.81 -12.15
C ALA A 8 5.68 6.64 -11.48
N LEU A 9 6.93 6.82 -11.06
CA LEU A 9 7.76 5.73 -10.56
C LEU A 9 7.10 4.91 -9.43
N PRO A 10 6.46 5.51 -8.42
CA PRO A 10 5.79 4.75 -7.35
C PRO A 10 4.65 3.83 -7.87
N LEU A 11 4.02 4.18 -8.99
CA LEU A 11 2.90 3.42 -9.55
C LEU A 11 3.30 2.04 -10.06
N ILE A 12 4.60 1.79 -10.28
CA ILE A 12 5.10 0.48 -10.70
C ILE A 12 4.67 -0.63 -9.72
N TRP A 13 4.59 -0.32 -8.43
CA TRP A 13 4.21 -1.29 -7.40
C TRP A 13 2.73 -1.69 -7.49
N ILE A 14 1.85 -0.74 -7.86
CA ILE A 14 0.45 -1.02 -8.18
C ILE A 14 0.38 -1.91 -9.42
N VAL A 15 1.12 -1.55 -10.47
CA VAL A 15 1.13 -2.31 -11.73
C VAL A 15 1.60 -3.74 -11.49
N ILE A 16 2.68 -3.96 -10.75
CA ILE A 16 3.18 -5.29 -10.39
C ILE A 16 2.12 -6.08 -9.62
N ALA A 17 1.50 -5.47 -8.60
CA ALA A 17 0.46 -6.11 -7.81
C ALA A 17 -0.74 -6.55 -8.67
N VAL A 18 -1.24 -5.63 -9.51
CA VAL A 18 -2.42 -5.87 -10.36
C VAL A 18 -2.11 -6.90 -11.45
N VAL A 19 -1.01 -6.75 -12.18
CA VAL A 19 -0.64 -7.68 -13.25
C VAL A 19 -0.35 -9.07 -12.68
N GLY A 20 0.39 -9.16 -11.57
CA GLY A 20 0.65 -10.42 -10.89
C GLY A 20 -0.63 -11.11 -10.43
N ALA A 21 -1.57 -10.36 -9.85
CA ALA A 21 -2.87 -10.88 -9.44
C ALA A 21 -3.71 -11.35 -10.64
N LEU A 22 -3.81 -10.55 -11.71
CA LEU A 22 -4.56 -10.90 -12.92
C LEU A 22 -4.04 -12.19 -13.55
N ILE A 23 -2.72 -12.31 -13.74
CA ILE A 23 -2.10 -13.50 -14.31
C ILE A 23 -2.39 -14.73 -13.46
N ARG A 24 -2.31 -14.61 -12.13
CA ARG A 24 -2.47 -15.76 -11.21
C ARG A 24 -3.93 -16.12 -10.96
N THR A 25 -4.88 -15.22 -11.20
CA THR A 25 -6.31 -15.47 -10.99
C THR A 25 -7.08 -15.95 -12.21
N ARG A 26 -6.45 -15.98 -13.39
CA ARG A 26 -7.07 -16.46 -14.64
C ARG A 26 -7.71 -17.86 -14.56
N HIS A 27 -7.21 -18.72 -13.67
CA HIS A 27 -7.72 -20.08 -13.44
C HIS A 27 -7.98 -20.34 -11.95
N SER A 28 -8.33 -19.31 -11.18
CA SER A 28 -8.64 -19.51 -9.76
C SER A 28 -9.87 -20.42 -9.59
N PRO A 29 -9.80 -21.44 -8.73
CA PRO A 29 -10.87 -22.43 -8.57
C PRO A 29 -12.11 -21.87 -7.87
N SER A 30 -11.99 -20.72 -7.19
CA SER A 30 -13.11 -20.06 -6.50
C SER A 30 -12.86 -18.56 -6.35
N ARG A 31 -13.92 -17.82 -6.04
CA ARG A 31 -13.83 -16.38 -5.71
C ARG A 31 -12.96 -16.14 -4.47
N GLN A 32 -13.01 -17.04 -3.49
CA GLN A 32 -12.18 -16.95 -2.29
C GLN A 32 -10.70 -17.13 -2.62
N ALA A 33 -10.36 -18.11 -3.46
CA ALA A 33 -8.98 -18.31 -3.92
C ALA A 33 -8.46 -17.13 -4.76
N ALA A 34 -9.33 -16.53 -5.58
CA ALA A 34 -8.99 -15.32 -6.30
C ALA A 34 -8.71 -14.15 -5.33
N LEU A 35 -9.60 -13.86 -4.38
CA LEU A 35 -9.39 -12.79 -3.39
C LEU A 35 -8.12 -12.99 -2.57
N GLU A 36 -7.82 -14.23 -2.15
CA GLU A 36 -6.57 -14.54 -1.44
C GLU A 36 -5.34 -14.20 -2.31
N THR A 37 -5.38 -14.54 -3.59
CA THR A 37 -4.31 -14.22 -4.54
C THR A 37 -4.14 -12.70 -4.69
N TRP A 38 -5.23 -11.97 -4.90
CA TRP A 38 -5.20 -10.51 -4.99
C TRP A 38 -4.66 -9.87 -3.71
N GLN A 39 -5.11 -10.35 -2.55
CA GLN A 39 -4.66 -9.85 -1.26
C GLN A 39 -3.16 -10.03 -1.08
N ARG A 40 -2.61 -11.21 -1.41
CA ARG A 40 -1.17 -11.48 -1.27
C ARG A 40 -0.34 -10.64 -2.23
N TRP A 41 -0.76 -10.50 -3.49
CA TRP A 41 -0.06 -9.63 -4.44
C TRP A 41 -0.07 -8.18 -4.00
N TRP A 42 -1.20 -7.68 -3.50
CA TRP A 42 -1.29 -6.33 -2.96
C TRP A 42 -0.42 -6.15 -1.71
N ALA A 43 -0.46 -7.10 -0.79
CA ALA A 43 0.32 -7.08 0.45
C ALA A 43 1.84 -7.13 0.19
N VAL A 44 2.30 -7.99 -0.72
CA VAL A 44 3.72 -8.14 -1.06
C VAL A 44 4.21 -7.03 -1.95
N ALA A 45 3.59 -6.83 -3.12
CA ALA A 45 4.14 -5.93 -4.13
C ALA A 45 3.85 -4.46 -3.82
N ALA A 46 2.59 -4.12 -3.55
CA ALA A 46 2.21 -2.73 -3.32
C ALA A 46 2.69 -2.26 -1.93
N LEU A 47 2.17 -2.84 -0.84
CA LEU A 47 2.54 -2.39 0.50
C LEU A 47 3.96 -2.82 0.91
N GLY A 48 4.31 -4.09 0.77
CA GLY A 48 5.59 -4.65 1.19
C GLY A 48 6.79 -4.05 0.46
N CYS A 49 6.94 -4.37 -0.82
CA CYS A 49 8.06 -3.93 -1.65
C CYS A 49 8.03 -2.43 -1.92
N GLY A 50 6.85 -1.83 -2.11
CA GLY A 50 6.72 -0.38 -2.30
C GLY A 50 7.24 0.40 -1.09
N SER A 51 6.85 0.03 0.14
CA SER A 51 7.37 0.67 1.34
C SER A 51 8.84 0.32 1.60
N LEU A 52 9.29 -0.91 1.33
CA LEU A 52 10.71 -1.26 1.46
C LEU A 52 11.60 -0.45 0.52
N TRP A 53 11.14 -0.21 -0.71
CA TRP A 53 11.82 0.68 -1.65
C TRP A 53 11.92 2.09 -1.09
N MET A 54 10.88 2.60 -0.42
CA MET A 54 10.95 3.90 0.27
C MET A 54 11.92 3.92 1.44
N THR A 55 11.94 2.88 2.26
CA THR A 55 12.97 2.74 3.30
C THR A 55 14.38 2.85 2.70
N ILE A 56 14.67 2.09 1.66
CA ILE A 56 15.99 2.09 1.02
C ILE A 56 16.31 3.47 0.43
N ALA A 57 15.37 4.09 -0.28
CA ALA A 57 15.59 5.38 -0.91
C ALA A 57 15.84 6.50 0.11
N PHE A 58 15.04 6.58 1.17
CA PHE A 58 15.21 7.60 2.22
C PHE A 58 16.48 7.37 3.07
N LEU A 59 16.99 6.13 3.19
CA LEU A 59 18.27 5.86 3.87
C LEU A 59 19.50 6.11 2.99
N THR A 60 19.41 5.82 1.70
CA THR A 60 20.58 5.84 0.79
C THR A 60 20.74 7.15 0.04
N ILE A 61 19.64 7.82 -0.29
CA ILE A 61 19.64 9.08 -1.05
C ILE A 61 18.70 10.13 -0.42
N PRO A 62 18.81 10.41 0.90
CA PRO A 62 17.87 11.27 1.63
C PRO A 62 17.71 12.67 1.02
N THR A 63 18.80 13.30 0.58
CA THR A 63 18.76 14.62 -0.05
C THR A 63 17.95 14.64 -1.34
N LYS A 64 18.12 13.61 -2.19
CA LYS A 64 17.35 13.50 -3.43
C LYS A 64 15.87 13.24 -3.15
N MET A 65 15.56 12.46 -2.12
CA MET A 65 14.18 12.23 -1.71
C MET A 65 13.53 13.51 -1.17
N ALA A 66 14.23 14.28 -0.33
CA ALA A 66 13.76 15.56 0.19
C ALA A 66 13.48 16.57 -0.94
N GLU A 67 14.45 16.74 -1.85
CA GLU A 67 14.31 17.59 -3.05
C GLU A 67 13.09 17.15 -3.90
N ALA A 68 12.91 15.85 -4.12
CA ALA A 68 11.83 15.31 -4.93
C ALA A 68 10.44 15.61 -4.36
N ILE A 69 10.32 15.77 -3.04
CA ILE A 69 9.07 16.10 -2.36
C ILE A 69 8.96 17.57 -1.98
N GLY A 70 9.93 18.43 -2.33
CA GLY A 70 9.86 19.88 -2.07
C GLY A 70 10.30 20.33 -0.69
N PHE A 71 11.06 19.50 0.04
CA PHE A 71 11.54 19.80 1.39
C PHE A 71 13.06 19.88 1.46
N ASP A 72 13.55 20.63 2.44
CA ASP A 72 14.96 20.59 2.83
C ASP A 72 15.32 19.24 3.48
N THR A 73 16.59 18.86 3.35
CA THR A 73 17.11 17.65 4.00
C THR A 73 17.20 17.88 5.52
N SER A 74 16.68 16.94 6.30
CA SER A 74 16.65 16.97 7.76
C SER A 74 16.62 15.54 8.36
N ALA A 75 16.57 15.43 9.69
CA ALA A 75 16.41 14.13 10.36
C ALA A 75 15.08 13.42 9.99
N PHE A 76 14.09 14.17 9.48
CA PHE A 76 12.77 13.63 9.15
C PHE A 76 12.82 12.53 8.08
N GLN A 77 13.77 12.58 7.13
CA GLN A 77 13.91 11.52 6.13
C GLN A 77 14.23 10.16 6.76
N PHE A 78 14.98 10.13 7.87
CA PHE A 78 15.25 8.89 8.61
C PHE A 78 13.98 8.33 9.25
N GLU A 79 13.14 9.19 9.83
CA GLU A 79 11.85 8.78 10.42
C GLU A 79 10.89 8.23 9.36
N ILE A 80 10.80 8.90 8.20
CA ILE A 80 10.00 8.40 7.06
C ILE A 80 10.49 7.02 6.62
N ALA A 81 11.82 6.80 6.58
CA ALA A 81 12.38 5.52 6.17
C ALA A 81 11.94 4.38 7.11
N PHE A 82 11.98 4.61 8.42
CA PHE A 82 11.59 3.61 9.41
C PHE A 82 10.08 3.44 9.56
N ALA A 83 9.30 4.50 9.34
CA ALA A 83 7.84 4.38 9.20
C ALA A 83 7.51 3.43 8.03
N ASN A 84 8.15 3.62 6.88
CA ASN A 84 8.01 2.74 5.73
C ASN A 84 8.56 1.33 5.98
N LEU A 85 9.61 1.16 6.80
CA LEU A 85 10.12 -0.17 7.15
C LEU A 85 9.07 -0.94 7.95
N GLY A 86 8.40 -0.28 8.89
CA GLY A 86 7.27 -0.84 9.62
C GLY A 86 6.14 -1.27 8.68
N LEU A 87 5.79 -0.43 7.70
CA LEU A 87 4.79 -0.78 6.69
C LEU A 87 5.20 -1.99 5.86
N ALA A 88 6.47 -2.07 5.44
CA ALA A 88 6.99 -3.18 4.66
C ALA A 88 6.87 -4.51 5.43
N VAL A 89 7.31 -4.53 6.70
CA VAL A 89 7.21 -5.69 7.58
C VAL A 89 5.75 -6.13 7.74
N MET A 90 4.83 -5.19 7.99
CA MET A 90 3.40 -5.50 8.10
C MET A 90 2.81 -6.02 6.79
N GLY A 91 3.22 -5.46 5.64
CA GLY A 91 2.82 -5.92 4.31
C GLY A 91 3.22 -7.38 4.07
N PHE A 92 4.47 -7.74 4.36
CA PHE A 92 4.92 -9.13 4.24
C PHE A 92 4.21 -10.05 5.23
N ARG A 93 3.96 -9.61 6.48
CA ARG A 93 3.19 -10.39 7.45
C ARG A 93 1.76 -10.64 6.99
N ALA A 94 1.11 -9.65 6.39
CA ALA A 94 -0.25 -9.74 5.85
C ALA A 94 -0.37 -10.71 4.65
N ALA A 95 0.74 -10.99 3.96
CA ALA A 95 0.80 -11.94 2.86
C ALA A 95 0.97 -13.40 3.29
N SER A 96 1.30 -13.65 4.56
CA SER A 96 1.46 -15.00 5.12
C SER A 96 0.19 -15.84 4.93
N SER A 97 0.36 -17.16 4.76
CA SER A 97 -0.75 -18.13 4.72
C SER A 97 -1.54 -18.18 6.03
N SER A 98 -0.94 -17.80 7.15
CA SER A 98 -1.59 -17.72 8.45
C SER A 98 -2.28 -16.38 8.71
N ALA A 99 -2.16 -15.40 7.80
CA ALA A 99 -2.75 -14.08 8.01
C ALA A 99 -4.28 -14.12 7.89
N THR A 100 -4.97 -13.66 8.94
CA THR A 100 -6.43 -13.60 8.95
C THR A 100 -6.95 -12.34 8.24
N ALA A 101 -8.21 -12.36 7.81
CA ALA A 101 -8.86 -11.16 7.26
C ALA A 101 -8.86 -9.98 8.26
N ARG A 102 -9.06 -10.26 9.56
CA ARG A 102 -8.99 -9.23 10.62
C ARG A 102 -7.60 -8.63 10.73
N GLU A 103 -6.56 -9.46 10.73
CA GLU A 103 -5.16 -9.00 10.76
C GLU A 103 -4.84 -8.10 9.56
N ARG A 104 -5.29 -8.49 8.36
CA ARG A 104 -5.09 -7.70 7.13
C ARG A 104 -5.82 -6.36 7.16
N ILE A 105 -7.01 -6.30 7.76
CA ILE A 105 -7.72 -5.04 8.01
C ILE A 105 -6.91 -4.17 8.99
N THR A 106 -6.40 -4.74 10.07
CA THR A 106 -5.55 -4.01 11.04
C THR A 106 -4.30 -3.45 10.37
N VAL A 107 -3.60 -4.25 9.55
CA VAL A 107 -2.45 -3.79 8.76
C VAL A 107 -2.85 -2.65 7.82
N GLY A 108 -3.98 -2.79 7.12
CA GLY A 108 -4.50 -1.74 6.25
C GLY A 108 -4.82 -0.44 7.01
N LEU A 109 -5.41 -0.51 8.20
CA LEU A 109 -5.67 0.66 9.03
C LEU A 109 -4.38 1.31 9.53
N GLY A 110 -3.41 0.51 10.00
CA GLY A 110 -2.10 1.01 10.43
C GLY A 110 -1.33 1.69 9.30
N ALA A 111 -1.30 1.08 8.11
CA ALA A 111 -0.76 1.70 6.90
C ALA A 111 -1.51 2.98 6.55
N GLY A 112 -2.83 3.00 6.71
CA GLY A 112 -3.68 4.17 6.48
C GLY A 112 -3.34 5.35 7.38
N MET A 113 -3.05 5.14 8.67
CA MET A 113 -2.71 6.25 9.58
C MET A 113 -1.45 7.00 9.14
N PHE A 114 -0.46 6.29 8.61
CA PHE A 114 0.72 6.93 8.05
C PHE A 114 0.44 7.50 6.65
N LEU A 115 -0.01 6.67 5.71
CA LEU A 115 -0.12 7.06 4.30
C LEU A 115 -1.24 8.06 4.04
N TRP A 116 -2.41 7.93 4.67
CA TRP A 116 -3.46 8.95 4.53
C TRP A 116 -3.09 10.25 5.25
N GLY A 117 -2.31 10.18 6.34
CA GLY A 117 -1.71 11.36 6.95
C GLY A 117 -0.76 12.08 5.99
N ALA A 118 0.12 11.33 5.32
CA ALA A 118 1.01 11.85 4.28
C ALA A 118 0.22 12.44 3.11
N LEU A 119 -0.82 11.76 2.62
CA LEU A 119 -1.72 12.25 1.57
C LEU A 119 -2.32 13.61 1.91
N VAL A 120 -2.86 13.76 3.14
CA VAL A 120 -3.40 15.04 3.62
C VAL A 120 -2.29 16.10 3.67
N GLY A 121 -1.11 15.74 4.14
CA GLY A 121 0.07 16.61 4.15
C GLY A 121 0.45 17.08 2.75
N HIS A 122 0.54 16.18 1.78
CA HIS A 122 0.84 16.48 0.39
C HIS A 122 -0.19 17.43 -0.23
N VAL A 123 -1.48 17.15 -0.03
CA VAL A 123 -2.57 18.04 -0.49
C VAL A 123 -2.46 19.42 0.15
N PHE A 124 -2.18 19.48 1.45
CA PHE A 124 -1.99 20.76 2.14
C PHE A 124 -0.79 21.54 1.59
N GLN A 125 0.37 20.91 1.39
CA GLN A 125 1.54 21.56 0.81
C GLN A 125 1.28 22.04 -0.62
N TRP A 126 0.56 21.25 -1.41
CA TRP A 126 0.17 21.64 -2.76
C TRP A 126 -0.68 22.93 -2.74
N PHE A 127 -1.77 22.96 -1.99
CA PHE A 127 -2.71 24.08 -2.05
C PHE A 127 -2.28 25.30 -1.22
N ALA A 128 -1.72 25.08 -0.03
CA ALA A 128 -1.39 26.17 0.90
C ALA A 128 0.01 26.76 0.65
N HIS A 129 0.95 25.97 0.12
CA HIS A 129 2.35 26.38 -0.05
C HIS A 129 2.79 26.38 -1.52
N GLY A 130 1.93 25.97 -2.46
CA GLY A 130 2.25 25.96 -3.89
C GLY A 130 3.32 24.93 -4.27
N ASP A 131 3.48 23.87 -3.46
CA ASP A 131 4.45 22.83 -3.74
C ASP A 131 3.94 21.88 -4.84
N HIS A 132 4.44 22.10 -6.05
CA HIS A 132 4.15 21.30 -7.23
C HIS A 132 5.26 20.30 -7.57
N GLN A 133 6.13 19.93 -6.63
CA GLN A 133 7.15 18.94 -6.90
C GLN A 133 6.51 17.59 -7.28
N PRO A 134 7.08 16.85 -8.26
CA PRO A 134 6.50 15.59 -8.73
C PRO A 134 6.37 14.52 -7.65
N GLY A 135 7.28 14.50 -6.67
CA GLY A 135 7.22 13.60 -5.53
C GLY A 135 6.23 14.03 -4.45
N ASN A 136 5.66 15.23 -4.54
CA ASN A 136 4.64 15.75 -3.61
C ASN A 136 3.21 15.63 -4.20
N THR A 137 3.04 15.86 -5.51
CA THR A 137 1.70 15.99 -6.15
C THR A 137 1.38 14.89 -7.16
N GLY A 138 2.32 13.96 -7.36
CA GLY A 138 2.28 12.95 -8.41
C GLY A 138 1.64 11.62 -8.03
N GLY A 139 2.22 10.53 -8.54
CA GLY A 139 1.76 9.17 -8.27
C GLY A 139 1.80 8.77 -6.79
N VAL A 140 2.53 9.51 -5.95
CA VAL A 140 2.54 9.32 -4.49
C VAL A 140 1.13 9.44 -3.90
N LEU A 141 0.31 10.41 -4.37
CA LEU A 141 -1.05 10.60 -3.86
C LEU A 141 -1.93 9.37 -4.13
N VAL A 142 -1.71 8.73 -5.28
CA VAL A 142 -2.42 7.50 -5.66
C VAL A 142 -1.98 6.34 -4.79
N CYS A 143 -0.68 6.19 -4.56
CA CYS A 143 -0.14 5.15 -3.68
C CYS A 143 -0.65 5.31 -2.24
N ASP A 144 -0.57 6.52 -1.69
CA ASP A 144 -0.96 6.83 -0.32
C ASP A 144 -2.44 6.54 -0.07
N LEU A 145 -3.29 6.85 -1.05
CA LEU A 145 -4.70 6.53 -0.99
C LEU A 145 -4.96 5.02 -1.13
N LEU A 146 -4.41 4.41 -2.19
CA LEU A 146 -4.83 3.08 -2.63
C LEU A 146 -4.20 1.94 -1.81
N PHE A 147 -2.94 2.05 -1.38
CA PHE A 147 -2.26 0.96 -0.68
C PHE A 147 -3.07 0.51 0.56
N PRO A 148 -3.48 1.41 1.48
CA PRO A 148 -4.30 1.04 2.62
C PRO A 148 -5.73 0.65 2.21
N ALA A 149 -6.35 1.44 1.33
CA ALA A 149 -7.77 1.27 0.99
C ALA A 149 -8.04 -0.09 0.33
N VAL A 150 -7.23 -0.48 -0.64
CA VAL A 150 -7.39 -1.77 -1.33
C VAL A 150 -7.08 -2.93 -0.40
N MET A 151 -6.06 -2.82 0.47
CA MET A 151 -5.76 -3.83 1.49
C MET A 151 -6.98 -4.11 2.39
N ILE A 152 -7.67 -3.06 2.85
CA ILE A 152 -8.88 -3.16 3.68
C ILE A 152 -10.05 -3.74 2.89
N VAL A 153 -10.27 -3.26 1.67
CA VAL A 153 -11.41 -3.70 0.84
C VAL A 153 -11.32 -5.17 0.49
N LEU A 154 -10.14 -5.65 0.07
CA LEU A 154 -9.91 -7.07 -0.25
C LEU A 154 -10.15 -7.95 0.99
N ALA A 155 -9.62 -7.54 2.15
CA ALA A 155 -9.75 -8.30 3.38
C ALA A 155 -11.21 -8.35 3.88
N ARG A 156 -11.94 -7.23 3.79
CA ARG A 156 -13.37 -7.19 4.11
C ARG A 156 -14.21 -8.05 3.17
N ARG A 157 -13.88 -8.09 1.87
CA ARG A 157 -14.58 -8.96 0.91
C ARG A 157 -14.34 -10.43 1.23
N ALA A 158 -13.08 -10.82 1.51
CA ALA A 158 -12.74 -12.19 1.89
C ALA A 158 -13.43 -12.61 3.19
N GLN A 159 -13.53 -11.71 4.17
CA GLN A 159 -14.25 -11.96 5.42
C GLN A 159 -15.75 -12.23 5.18
N ARG A 160 -16.41 -11.40 4.38
CA ARG A 160 -17.85 -11.53 4.09
C ARG A 160 -18.19 -12.82 3.35
N LEU A 161 -17.35 -13.24 2.40
CA LEU A 161 -17.54 -14.51 1.69
C LEU A 161 -17.42 -15.70 2.64
N ALA A 162 -16.39 -15.71 3.51
CA ALA A 162 -16.21 -16.78 4.49
C ALA A 162 -17.41 -16.91 5.45
N THR A 163 -18.02 -15.80 5.88
CA THR A 163 -19.24 -15.84 6.70
C THR A 163 -20.47 -16.34 5.94
N THR A 164 -20.58 -16.03 4.65
CA THR A 164 -21.72 -16.44 3.81
C THR A 164 -21.67 -17.92 3.44
N GLU A 165 -20.47 -18.48 3.29
CA GLU A 165 -20.26 -19.90 2.95
C GLU A 165 -20.37 -20.85 4.16
N GLN A 166 -20.47 -20.36 5.40
CA GLN A 166 -20.76 -21.22 6.55
C GLN A 166 -22.23 -21.68 6.49
N PRO A 167 -22.51 -23.00 6.35
CA PRO A 167 -23.87 -23.50 6.33
C PRO A 167 -24.55 -23.27 7.68
N VAL A 168 -25.87 -23.13 7.66
CA VAL A 168 -26.81 -23.13 8.82
C VAL A 168 -26.70 -24.41 9.70
N SER A 169 -25.71 -25.29 9.47
CA SER A 169 -25.50 -26.52 10.23
C SER A 169 -25.02 -26.30 11.68
N ALA A 170 -24.61 -25.09 12.05
CA ALA A 170 -24.29 -24.75 13.43
C ALA A 170 -25.51 -24.35 14.28
N ALA A 171 -26.71 -24.23 13.70
CA ALA A 171 -27.93 -23.83 14.40
C ALA A 171 -28.81 -25.02 14.86
N ARG A 172 -28.29 -26.26 14.81
CA ARG A 172 -29.00 -27.48 15.24
C ARG A 172 -28.09 -28.46 16.01
N ALA A 173 -27.32 -27.95 16.97
CA ALA A 173 -26.68 -28.78 18.01
C ALA A 173 -27.14 -28.29 19.37
#